data_AF-A0A935UKL3-F1
#
_entry.id   AF-A0A935UKL3-F1
#
_cell.length_a   1.000
_cell.length_b   1.000
_cell.length_c   1.000
_cell.angle_alpha   90.00
_cell.angle_beta   90.00
_cell.angle_gamma   90.00
#
_symmetry.space_group_name_H-M   'P 1'
#
loop_
_entity.id
_entity.type
_entity.pdbx_description
1 polymer ?
#
loop_
_entity_poly.entity_id
_entity_poly.type
_entity_poly.pdbx_seq_one_letter_code
_entity_poly.pdbx_strand_id
1 'polypeptide(L)'
;MKTYLHTVLMALSFTTAITATAQVPILNSLPSAQAVILLDFDGHVVTGTSWNYDGPINCNSSGLDNTQITTVFNRVAEDYRPFNINITTDPAKFTAAPANRRTRVLLTTSYEWYGSAGGVAFIGSFLWGDDSPAFVFTSLLNFNVKNIAEAASHEAGHTLSLQHQSTYNTSCVKTSEYNYGQGAGEIGWAPIMGAGYYQNLTLWNNGQSSMGCTSIQNDLDVITTGNGFGFRTDDHQATFAAATNAPFVNNHFDITGVITQNTDQDMIKFTQPAGGRFQLSAIPYNVGTGNSGSNLDLQVTLYNSVQTQLNVYNPGVLLSSVIDTMLGAGIYYLKIEGKGNVYAPNYASLGSYALAGDFSSGTLPLRKLELQGEIVSDKHRLTWIIDADEAVTQQILEVSTDGRNFTPVTQTDNAQRLFMYKPYVTTTAQYRLNVTFDNGHKYYSNIVSLRNTGTTYWPKLTGNIAHSNITISSPGTFSYAIYEVSGKTIKQGQLTNGLTTINTSVMTSGMYFIRFANGSEQWVDKFVKQ
;
A
#
# COMPACT_ATOMS: atom_id res chain seq x y z
N MET A 1 -101.14 -19.71 -7.61
CA MET A 1 -100.34 -19.00 -8.64
C MET A 1 -99.20 -18.30 -7.90
N LYS A 2 -97.96 -18.81 -8.05
CA LYS A 2 -96.81 -18.12 -8.70
C LYS A 2 -96.29 -16.91 -7.89
N THR A 3 -95.02 -16.71 -7.52
CA THR A 3 -93.74 -17.47 -7.56
C THR A 3 -92.70 -16.54 -6.86
N TYR A 4 -91.78 -17.13 -6.10
CA TYR A 4 -90.42 -16.72 -5.70
C TYR A 4 -89.86 -15.32 -6.06
N LEU A 5 -89.17 -14.67 -5.12
CA LEU A 5 -87.71 -14.45 -5.20
C LEU A 5 -87.09 -14.09 -3.83
N HIS A 6 -86.06 -14.83 -3.44
CA HIS A 6 -85.09 -14.48 -2.40
C HIS A 6 -84.05 -13.52 -3.00
N THR A 7 -83.58 -12.54 -2.22
CA THR A 7 -82.25 -11.94 -2.44
C THR A 7 -81.65 -11.55 -1.09
N VAL A 8 -80.62 -12.31 -0.71
CA VAL A 8 -79.69 -12.03 0.37
C VAL A 8 -78.76 -10.91 -0.11
N LEU A 9 -78.73 -9.77 0.58
CA LEU A 9 -77.73 -8.73 0.34
C LEU A 9 -76.47 -9.06 1.15
N MET A 10 -75.54 -9.79 0.53
CA MET A 10 -74.19 -10.01 1.07
C MET A 10 -73.36 -8.77 0.70
N ALA A 11 -73.13 -7.88 1.67
CA ALA A 11 -72.21 -6.77 1.50
C ALA A 11 -70.78 -7.33 1.39
N LEU A 12 -70.25 -7.38 0.17
CA LEU A 12 -68.84 -7.69 -0.08
C LEU A 12 -68.01 -6.46 0.32
N SER A 13 -67.51 -6.45 1.56
CA SER A 13 -66.45 -5.54 1.98
C SER A 13 -65.19 -5.90 1.19
N PHE A 14 -64.92 -5.20 0.10
CA PHE A 14 -63.58 -5.14 -0.49
C PHE A 14 -62.69 -4.36 0.47
N THR A 15 -62.16 -5.04 1.49
CA THR A 15 -60.95 -4.60 2.16
C THR A 15 -59.82 -4.80 1.15
N THR A 16 -59.45 -3.75 0.43
CA THR A 16 -58.11 -3.70 -0.16
C THR A 16 -57.14 -3.76 1.01
N ALA A 17 -56.61 -4.96 1.27
CA ALA A 17 -55.44 -5.10 2.11
C ALA A 17 -54.32 -4.32 1.42
N ILE A 18 -54.10 -3.08 1.87
CA ILE A 18 -52.85 -2.39 1.60
C ILE A 18 -51.82 -3.26 2.31
N THR A 19 -51.11 -4.07 1.55
CA THR A 19 -49.90 -4.71 2.04
C THR A 19 -48.95 -3.57 2.36
N ALA A 20 -48.87 -3.19 3.64
CA ALA A 20 -47.77 -2.39 4.14
C ALA A 20 -46.50 -3.22 3.88
N THR A 21 -45.79 -2.89 2.80
CA THR A 21 -44.45 -3.41 2.59
C THR A 21 -43.59 -2.81 3.69
N ALA A 22 -42.95 -3.65 4.48
CA ALA A 22 -41.93 -3.16 5.39
C ALA A 22 -40.79 -2.55 4.57
N GLN A 23 -40.16 -1.51 5.10
CA GLN A 23 -39.05 -0.86 4.44
C GLN A 23 -37.90 -1.84 4.19
N VAL A 24 -37.45 -1.90 2.95
CA VAL A 24 -36.34 -2.76 2.52
C VAL A 24 -35.32 -1.90 1.76
N PRO A 25 -34.02 -2.05 2.03
CA PRO A 25 -33.40 -2.93 3.03
C PRO A 25 -33.54 -2.43 4.48
N ILE A 26 -33.52 -3.36 5.43
CA ILE A 26 -33.42 -3.09 6.87
C ILE A 26 -31.95 -2.97 7.27
N LEU A 27 -31.54 -1.78 7.71
CA LEU A 27 -30.16 -1.37 7.98
C LEU A 27 -30.08 -0.63 9.32
N ASN A 28 -28.95 -0.76 10.01
CA ASN A 28 -28.69 -0.14 11.31
C ASN A 28 -27.21 0.23 11.45
N SER A 29 -26.90 1.47 11.84
CA SER A 29 -25.51 1.93 12.01
C SER A 29 -24.96 1.71 13.41
N LEU A 30 -25.83 1.65 14.42
CA LEU A 30 -25.51 1.34 15.82
C LEU A 30 -26.74 0.78 16.55
N PRO A 31 -27.11 -0.50 16.35
CA PRO A 31 -28.36 -1.09 16.84
C PRO A 31 -28.61 -1.02 18.36
N SER A 32 -27.56 -0.77 19.14
CA SER A 32 -27.57 -0.68 20.60
C SER A 32 -27.81 0.74 21.12
N ALA A 33 -27.73 1.78 20.28
CA ALA A 33 -27.98 3.15 20.70
C ALA A 33 -29.46 3.36 21.05
N GLN A 34 -29.71 4.17 22.08
CA GLN A 34 -31.07 4.52 22.48
C GLN A 34 -31.68 5.61 21.60
N ALA A 35 -30.85 6.54 21.13
CA ALA A 35 -31.24 7.58 20.20
C ALA A 35 -31.34 7.01 18.78
N VAL A 36 -32.38 7.38 18.03
CA VAL A 36 -32.64 6.85 16.68
C VAL A 36 -33.01 7.94 15.69
N ILE A 37 -32.36 7.95 14.52
CA ILE A 37 -32.88 8.62 13.33
C ILE A 37 -33.34 7.54 12.36
N LEU A 38 -34.65 7.54 12.06
CA LEU A 38 -35.21 6.71 11.01
C LEU A 38 -35.10 7.43 9.67
N LEU A 39 -34.40 6.85 8.71
CA LEU A 39 -34.51 7.25 7.31
C LEU A 39 -35.68 6.47 6.72
N ASP A 40 -36.80 7.16 6.45
CA ASP A 40 -38.04 6.56 5.96
C ASP A 40 -38.16 6.77 4.45
N PHE A 41 -38.13 5.70 3.66
CA PHE A 41 -38.14 5.74 2.19
C PHE A 41 -39.45 5.25 1.57
N ASP A 42 -40.36 4.70 2.37
CA ASP A 42 -41.56 4.01 1.90
C ASP A 42 -42.77 4.93 1.80
N GLY A 43 -42.71 6.08 2.47
CA GLY A 43 -43.81 7.03 2.56
C GLY A 43 -44.52 6.94 3.91
N HIS A 44 -45.20 8.02 4.27
CA HIS A 44 -45.82 8.14 5.59
C HIS A 44 -47.00 9.12 5.56
N VAL A 45 -48.01 8.87 6.37
CA VAL A 45 -49.10 9.83 6.60
C VAL A 45 -48.78 10.61 7.87
N VAL A 46 -48.32 11.85 7.70
CA VAL A 46 -47.95 12.74 8.80
C VAL A 46 -49.21 13.39 9.35
N THR A 47 -49.47 13.18 10.64
CA THR A 47 -50.64 13.72 11.37
C THR A 47 -50.26 14.07 12.80
N GLY A 48 -50.99 15.01 13.42
CA GLY A 48 -50.81 15.36 14.83
C GLY A 48 -49.55 16.16 15.15
N THR A 49 -48.90 16.75 14.14
CA THR A 49 -47.65 17.51 14.27
C THR A 49 -47.86 18.98 13.89
N SER A 50 -46.87 19.82 14.19
CA SER A 50 -46.88 21.24 13.77
C SER A 50 -46.92 21.44 12.25
N TRP A 51 -46.60 20.41 11.45
CA TRP A 51 -46.71 20.45 9.99
C TRP A 51 -48.16 20.45 9.49
N ASN A 52 -49.10 19.98 10.31
CA ASN A 52 -50.49 19.75 9.89
C ASN A 52 -51.39 21.00 9.99
N TYR A 53 -50.86 22.18 9.62
CA TYR A 53 -51.62 23.43 9.66
C TYR A 53 -52.77 23.49 8.63
N ASP A 54 -52.65 22.72 7.54
CA ASP A 54 -53.68 22.55 6.50
C ASP A 54 -54.10 21.07 6.35
N GLY A 55 -54.15 20.36 7.49
CA GLY A 55 -54.58 18.96 7.55
C GLY A 55 -53.46 17.92 7.41
N PRO A 56 -53.82 16.62 7.29
CA PRO A 56 -52.88 15.52 7.12
C PRO A 56 -52.03 15.65 5.85
N ILE A 57 -50.74 15.28 5.94
CA ILE A 57 -49.84 15.23 4.78
C ILE A 57 -49.64 13.77 4.41
N ASN A 58 -50.02 13.38 3.20
CA ASN A 58 -49.79 12.04 2.67
C ASN A 58 -48.54 12.03 1.80
N CYS A 59 -47.46 11.44 2.29
CA CYS A 59 -46.20 11.36 1.59
C CYS A 59 -46.06 10.02 0.87
N ASN A 60 -45.75 10.08 -0.43
CA ASN A 60 -45.38 8.92 -1.22
C ASN A 60 -43.97 8.42 -0.85
N SER A 61 -43.61 7.24 -1.35
CA SER A 61 -42.25 6.72 -1.27
C SER A 61 -41.22 7.66 -1.92
N SER A 62 -39.96 7.48 -1.52
CA SER A 62 -38.79 8.21 -2.02
C SER A 62 -38.54 8.06 -3.53
N GLY A 63 -39.04 7.00 -4.16
CA GLY A 63 -38.76 6.66 -5.56
C GLY A 63 -37.36 6.10 -5.81
N LEU A 64 -36.61 5.74 -4.75
CA LEU A 64 -35.28 5.16 -4.84
C LEU A 64 -35.33 3.62 -4.85
N ASP A 65 -34.36 2.99 -5.51
CA ASP A 65 -34.14 1.54 -5.42
C ASP A 65 -33.29 1.13 -4.20
N ASN A 66 -33.22 -0.17 -3.91
CA ASN A 66 -32.51 -0.70 -2.74
C ASN A 66 -31.01 -0.36 -2.71
N THR A 67 -30.36 -0.23 -3.87
CA THR A 67 -28.93 0.12 -3.95
C THR A 67 -28.73 1.60 -3.61
N GLN A 68 -29.61 2.45 -4.14
CA GLN A 68 -29.66 3.87 -3.84
C GLN A 68 -29.96 4.10 -2.34
N ILE A 69 -30.97 3.42 -1.79
CA ILE A 69 -31.31 3.46 -0.35
C ILE A 69 -30.10 3.08 0.51
N THR A 70 -29.42 1.98 0.18
CA THR A 70 -28.22 1.55 0.91
C THR A 70 -27.11 2.60 0.86
N THR A 71 -26.95 3.27 -0.29
CA THR A 71 -25.92 4.30 -0.46
C THR A 71 -26.24 5.57 0.31
N VAL A 72 -27.51 6.02 0.30
CA VAL A 72 -27.98 7.14 1.14
C VAL A 72 -27.76 6.80 2.61
N PHE A 73 -28.20 5.63 3.04
CA PHE A 73 -28.02 5.14 4.40
C PHE A 73 -26.54 5.18 4.83
N ASN A 74 -25.64 4.65 4.01
CA ASN A 74 -24.22 4.56 4.34
C ASN A 74 -23.56 5.95 4.51
N ARG A 75 -23.94 6.93 3.68
CA ARG A 75 -23.46 8.31 3.80
C ARG A 75 -23.96 8.98 5.08
N VAL A 76 -25.27 8.94 5.32
CA VAL A 76 -25.85 9.53 6.56
C VAL A 76 -25.33 8.81 7.80
N ALA A 77 -25.18 7.47 7.75
CA ALA A 77 -24.60 6.70 8.84
C ALA A 77 -23.16 7.10 9.15
N GLU A 78 -22.40 7.56 8.15
CA GLU A 78 -21.03 8.03 8.33
C GLU A 78 -20.98 9.44 8.92
N ASP A 79 -21.83 10.37 8.45
CA ASP A 79 -21.94 11.72 9.02
C ASP A 79 -22.23 11.69 10.54
N TYR A 80 -23.05 10.72 10.97
CA TYR A 80 -23.43 10.52 12.37
C TYR A 80 -22.59 9.47 13.10
N ARG A 81 -21.57 8.90 12.45
CA ARG A 81 -20.71 7.86 13.02
C ARG A 81 -20.08 8.24 14.36
N PRO A 82 -19.67 9.50 14.61
CA PRO A 82 -19.05 9.86 15.90
C PRO A 82 -20.01 9.81 17.10
N PHE A 83 -21.33 9.81 16.88
CA PHE A 83 -22.32 9.98 17.94
C PHE A 83 -23.01 8.68 18.33
N ASN A 84 -23.43 8.58 19.60
CA ASN A 84 -24.17 7.45 20.15
C ASN A 84 -25.65 7.48 19.71
N ILE A 85 -25.86 7.42 18.39
CA ILE A 85 -27.16 7.44 17.72
C ILE A 85 -27.19 6.35 16.64
N ASN A 86 -28.34 5.69 16.51
CA ASN A 86 -28.58 4.71 15.46
C ASN A 86 -29.24 5.41 14.26
N ILE A 87 -28.53 5.44 13.13
CA ILE A 87 -29.16 5.69 11.84
C ILE A 87 -29.75 4.37 11.39
N THR A 88 -31.03 4.35 11.02
CA THR A 88 -31.71 3.10 10.68
C THR A 88 -32.75 3.28 9.59
N THR A 89 -33.00 2.20 8.85
CA THR A 89 -34.18 2.04 7.98
C THR A 89 -35.22 1.11 8.61
N ASP A 90 -35.04 0.70 9.87
CA ASP A 90 -35.90 -0.23 10.60
C ASP A 90 -36.96 0.52 11.43
N PRO A 91 -38.25 0.48 11.05
CA PRO A 91 -39.30 1.12 11.83
C PRO A 91 -39.49 0.51 13.22
N ALA A 92 -39.09 -0.75 13.45
CA ALA A 92 -39.17 -1.38 14.77
C ALA A 92 -38.16 -0.74 15.75
N LYS A 93 -36.97 -0.36 15.27
CA LYS A 93 -35.97 0.35 16.06
C LYS A 93 -36.42 1.76 16.43
N PHE A 94 -37.03 2.48 15.47
CA PHE A 94 -37.66 3.76 15.72
C PHE A 94 -38.77 3.66 16.78
N THR A 95 -39.67 2.67 16.63
CA THR A 95 -40.80 2.48 17.54
C THR A 95 -40.35 2.13 18.96
N ALA A 96 -39.26 1.36 19.10
CA ALA A 96 -38.69 0.97 20.39
C ALA A 96 -37.89 2.08 21.09
N ALA A 97 -37.42 3.09 20.35
CA ALA A 97 -36.70 4.22 20.92
C ALA A 97 -37.62 5.14 21.74
N PRO A 98 -37.12 5.79 22.81
CA PRO A 98 -37.90 6.78 23.55
C PRO A 98 -38.40 7.89 22.62
N ALA A 99 -39.65 8.33 22.79
CA ALA A 99 -40.27 9.33 21.92
C ALA A 99 -39.47 10.65 21.84
N ASN A 100 -38.85 11.06 22.95
CA ASN A 100 -37.98 12.24 23.01
C ASN A 100 -36.51 11.96 22.66
N ARG A 101 -36.21 10.80 22.05
CA ARG A 101 -34.88 10.42 21.55
C ARG A 101 -34.98 9.78 20.17
N ARG A 102 -35.96 10.21 19.39
CA ARG A 102 -36.12 9.71 18.03
C ARG A 102 -36.63 10.79 17.10
N THR A 103 -36.24 10.71 15.85
CA THR A 103 -36.84 11.48 14.77
C THR A 103 -36.92 10.66 13.50
N ARG A 104 -37.86 11.02 12.63
CA ARG A 104 -37.99 10.47 11.28
C ARG A 104 -37.51 11.52 10.30
N VAL A 105 -36.58 11.15 9.43
CA VAL A 105 -36.29 11.85 8.19
C VAL A 105 -37.08 11.14 7.09
N LEU A 106 -38.11 11.77 6.58
CA LEU A 106 -38.99 11.22 5.55
C LEU A 106 -38.48 11.63 4.16
N LEU A 107 -37.97 10.66 3.43
CA LEU A 107 -37.50 10.81 2.06
C LEU A 107 -38.67 10.54 1.11
N THR A 108 -39.18 11.60 0.48
CA THR A 108 -40.45 11.55 -0.25
C THR A 108 -40.38 12.31 -1.57
N THR A 109 -41.18 11.85 -2.54
CA THR A 109 -41.42 12.58 -3.79
C THR A 109 -42.45 13.70 -3.64
N SER A 110 -43.19 13.75 -2.52
CA SER A 110 -44.29 14.68 -2.24
C SER A 110 -43.79 15.98 -1.60
N TYR A 111 -43.72 17.05 -2.38
CA TYR A 111 -43.21 18.37 -1.95
C TYR A 111 -44.23 19.50 -2.09
N GLU A 112 -45.32 19.26 -2.81
CA GLU A 112 -46.28 20.27 -3.27
C GLU A 112 -46.97 21.00 -2.11
N TRP A 113 -47.10 20.33 -0.97
CA TRP A 113 -47.66 20.89 0.26
C TRP A 113 -46.74 21.92 0.93
N TYR A 114 -45.43 21.85 0.69
CA TYR A 114 -44.42 22.73 1.29
C TYR A 114 -43.93 23.81 0.29
N GLY A 115 -43.53 23.38 -0.90
CA GLY A 115 -42.89 24.23 -1.92
C GLY A 115 -41.52 23.70 -2.35
N SER A 116 -40.76 24.54 -3.06
CA SER A 116 -39.48 24.13 -3.67
C SER A 116 -38.30 24.27 -2.72
N ALA A 117 -37.88 23.16 -2.10
CA ALA A 117 -36.68 23.05 -1.27
C ALA A 117 -36.02 21.66 -1.43
N GLY A 118 -34.77 21.50 -0.98
CA GLY A 118 -34.14 20.18 -0.90
C GLY A 118 -34.71 19.33 0.24
N GLY A 119 -35.05 19.99 1.34
CA GLY A 119 -35.69 19.42 2.51
C GLY A 119 -36.23 20.52 3.42
N VAL A 120 -36.84 20.11 4.53
CA VAL A 120 -37.23 21.00 5.63
C VAL A 120 -37.36 20.24 6.94
N ALA A 121 -36.95 20.86 8.05
CA ALA A 121 -37.15 20.38 9.40
C ALA A 121 -37.43 21.52 10.38
N PHE A 122 -38.11 21.20 11.48
CA PHE A 122 -38.20 22.09 12.63
C PHE A 122 -36.94 21.99 13.47
N ILE A 123 -36.39 23.14 13.85
CA ILE A 123 -35.17 23.19 14.66
C ILE A 123 -35.48 22.71 16.08
N GLY A 124 -34.72 21.71 16.55
CA GLY A 124 -34.85 21.14 17.90
C GLY A 124 -36.01 20.16 18.10
N SER A 125 -36.66 19.70 17.01
CA SER A 125 -37.82 18.80 17.10
C SER A 125 -37.51 17.40 17.62
N PHE A 126 -36.23 17.00 17.66
CA PHE A 126 -35.80 15.66 18.13
C PHE A 126 -36.29 15.32 19.55
N LEU A 127 -36.49 16.34 20.39
CA LEU A 127 -36.88 16.18 21.79
C LEU A 127 -38.39 16.32 22.04
N TRP A 128 -39.20 16.69 21.04
CA TRP A 128 -40.61 17.04 21.24
C TRP A 128 -41.47 15.84 21.63
N GLY A 129 -41.11 14.64 21.15
CA GLY A 129 -41.84 13.41 21.45
C GLY A 129 -43.21 13.28 20.77
N ASP A 130 -43.48 14.14 19.77
CA ASP A 130 -44.70 14.13 18.96
C ASP A 130 -44.49 13.51 17.56
N ASP A 131 -43.30 12.94 17.32
CA ASP A 131 -42.86 12.35 16.05
C ASP A 131 -42.91 13.31 14.85
N SER A 132 -42.81 14.63 15.07
CA SER A 132 -42.65 15.64 14.02
C SER A 132 -41.44 15.32 13.11
N PRO A 133 -41.65 14.93 11.84
CA PRO A 133 -40.56 14.51 10.98
C PRO A 133 -39.79 15.70 10.40
N ALA A 134 -38.57 15.40 9.97
CA ALA A 134 -37.86 16.14 8.93
C ALA A 134 -38.24 15.57 7.55
N PHE A 135 -38.22 16.39 6.50
CA PHE A 135 -38.56 15.97 5.13
C PHE A 135 -37.39 16.20 4.19
N VAL A 136 -37.18 15.26 3.27
CA VAL A 136 -36.26 15.40 2.14
C VAL A 136 -37.04 15.13 0.85
N PHE A 137 -37.02 16.09 -0.07
CA PHE A 137 -37.82 16.05 -1.29
C PHE A 137 -37.01 15.44 -2.44
N THR A 138 -37.03 14.11 -2.57
CA THR A 138 -36.15 13.35 -3.46
C THR A 138 -36.33 13.70 -4.94
N SER A 139 -37.57 14.02 -5.34
CA SER A 139 -37.91 14.45 -6.70
C SER A 139 -37.28 15.80 -7.06
N LEU A 140 -37.26 16.76 -6.12
CA LEU A 140 -36.62 18.07 -6.30
C LEU A 140 -35.09 17.99 -6.30
N LEU A 141 -34.53 16.93 -5.71
CA LEU A 141 -33.10 16.62 -5.75
C LEU A 141 -32.72 15.74 -6.96
N ASN A 142 -33.61 15.60 -7.95
CA ASN A 142 -33.41 14.83 -9.18
C ASN A 142 -33.04 13.35 -8.93
N PHE A 143 -33.49 12.77 -7.82
CA PHE A 143 -33.11 11.41 -7.40
C PHE A 143 -31.58 11.20 -7.27
N ASN A 144 -30.82 12.30 -7.13
CA ASN A 144 -29.38 12.23 -6.97
C ASN A 144 -29.06 11.75 -5.55
N VAL A 145 -28.54 10.53 -5.43
CA VAL A 145 -28.22 9.84 -4.17
C VAL A 145 -27.33 10.68 -3.25
N LYS A 146 -26.34 11.39 -3.80
CA LYS A 146 -25.47 12.25 -3.00
C LYS A 146 -26.27 13.41 -2.43
N ASN A 147 -26.99 14.14 -3.28
CA ASN A 147 -27.76 15.31 -2.84
C ASN A 147 -28.81 14.93 -1.79
N ILE A 148 -29.45 13.76 -1.97
CA ILE A 148 -30.44 13.23 -1.02
C ILE A 148 -29.79 12.89 0.33
N ALA A 149 -28.60 12.29 0.34
CA ALA A 149 -27.88 12.00 1.58
C ALA A 149 -27.45 13.28 2.30
N GLU A 150 -26.89 14.25 1.58
CA GLU A 150 -26.51 15.56 2.12
C GLU A 150 -27.72 16.26 2.76
N ALA A 151 -28.86 16.30 2.04
CA ALA A 151 -30.09 16.86 2.58
C ALA A 151 -30.60 16.08 3.80
N ALA A 152 -30.57 14.73 3.78
CA ALA A 152 -31.02 13.93 4.92
C ALA A 152 -30.20 14.22 6.20
N SER A 153 -28.87 14.31 6.08
CA SER A 153 -28.02 14.65 7.21
C SER A 153 -28.25 16.08 7.70
N HIS A 154 -28.44 17.03 6.77
CA HIS A 154 -28.73 18.43 7.05
C HIS A 154 -30.06 18.61 7.80
N GLU A 155 -31.14 18.02 7.31
CA GLU A 155 -32.46 18.14 7.92
C GLU A 155 -32.52 17.42 9.27
N ALA A 156 -31.86 16.25 9.39
CA ALA A 156 -31.66 15.63 10.70
C ALA A 156 -30.90 16.56 11.66
N GLY A 157 -29.90 17.28 11.17
CA GLY A 157 -29.13 18.25 11.93
C GLY A 157 -29.98 19.38 12.53
N HIS A 158 -30.94 19.90 11.76
CA HIS A 158 -31.93 20.85 12.27
C HIS A 158 -32.74 20.28 13.44
N THR A 159 -33.21 19.03 13.34
CA THR A 159 -33.95 18.40 14.46
C THR A 159 -33.11 18.35 15.75
N LEU A 160 -31.78 18.31 15.62
CA LEU A 160 -30.79 18.33 16.70
C LEU A 160 -30.36 19.73 17.13
N SER A 161 -31.14 20.76 16.75
CA SER A 161 -30.95 22.18 17.09
C SER A 161 -29.89 22.95 16.30
N LEU A 162 -29.36 22.38 15.21
CA LEU A 162 -28.39 23.08 14.37
C LEU A 162 -29.06 24.14 13.48
N GLN A 163 -28.43 25.30 13.32
CA GLN A 163 -28.76 26.28 12.29
C GLN A 163 -27.95 26.02 11.02
N HIS A 164 -28.34 26.66 9.91
CA HIS A 164 -27.50 26.66 8.71
C HIS A 164 -26.13 27.30 9.00
N GLN A 165 -25.11 26.82 8.30
CA GLN A 165 -23.79 27.44 8.23
C GLN A 165 -23.79 28.39 7.02
N SER A 166 -23.84 29.70 7.29
CA SER A 166 -23.96 30.76 6.28
C SER A 166 -22.60 31.39 5.96
N THR A 167 -22.55 32.20 4.90
CA THR A 167 -21.37 33.02 4.57
C THR A 167 -21.68 34.50 4.72
N TYR A 168 -20.67 35.26 5.16
CA TYR A 168 -20.75 36.70 5.37
C TYR A 168 -19.53 37.38 4.77
N ASN A 169 -19.69 38.61 4.28
CA ASN A 169 -18.56 39.43 3.85
C ASN A 169 -17.86 40.11 5.06
N THR A 170 -16.77 40.83 4.78
CA THR A 170 -15.99 41.56 5.80
C THR A 170 -16.78 42.63 6.56
N SER A 171 -17.88 43.12 5.99
CA SER A 171 -18.80 44.07 6.63
C SER A 171 -19.98 43.38 7.34
N CYS A 172 -19.88 42.07 7.60
CA CYS A 172 -20.90 41.29 8.29
C CYS A 172 -22.27 41.19 7.59
N VAL A 173 -22.32 41.44 6.28
CA VAL A 173 -23.53 41.22 5.48
C VAL A 173 -23.57 39.77 5.01
N LYS A 174 -24.69 39.07 5.21
CA LYS A 174 -24.90 37.70 4.73
C LYS A 174 -24.81 37.67 3.22
N THR A 175 -23.86 36.93 2.67
CA THR A 175 -23.64 36.75 1.23
C THR A 175 -24.36 35.54 0.68
N SER A 176 -24.54 34.51 1.52
CA SER A 176 -25.36 33.34 1.18
C SER A 176 -25.89 32.69 2.44
N GLU A 177 -27.12 32.16 2.36
CA GLU A 177 -27.72 31.36 3.43
C GLU A 177 -26.93 30.08 3.69
N TYR A 178 -26.35 29.50 2.64
CA TYR A 178 -25.58 28.27 2.72
C TYR A 178 -24.11 28.51 2.35
N ASN A 179 -23.22 27.92 3.12
CA ASN A 179 -21.82 27.80 2.75
C ASN A 179 -21.64 26.61 1.80
N TYR A 180 -21.23 26.90 0.56
CA TYR A 180 -20.99 25.90 -0.48
C TYR A 180 -19.61 25.22 -0.37
N GLY A 181 -18.83 25.59 0.63
CA GLY A 181 -17.50 25.06 0.83
C GLY A 181 -16.48 25.63 -0.14
N GLN A 182 -15.32 24.99 -0.19
CA GLN A 182 -14.16 25.40 -0.98
C GLN A 182 -13.29 24.20 -1.35
N GLY A 183 -12.45 24.39 -2.36
CA GLY A 183 -11.58 23.34 -2.86
C GLY A 183 -12.22 22.47 -3.93
N ALA A 184 -11.50 21.43 -4.33
CA ALA A 184 -11.87 20.50 -5.38
C ALA A 184 -11.19 19.14 -5.17
N GLY A 185 -11.60 18.15 -5.96
CA GLY A 185 -11.05 16.79 -5.87
C GLY A 185 -11.47 16.09 -4.58
N GLU A 186 -10.64 15.16 -4.12
CA GLU A 186 -10.95 14.30 -2.99
C GLU A 186 -11.10 15.06 -1.66
N ILE A 187 -10.29 16.10 -1.47
CA ILE A 187 -10.24 16.91 -0.25
C ILE A 187 -11.16 18.15 -0.29
N GLY A 188 -11.87 18.38 -1.41
CA GLY A 188 -12.79 19.51 -1.55
C GLY A 188 -13.87 19.42 -0.47
N TRP A 189 -14.08 20.50 0.27
CA TRP A 189 -14.80 20.49 1.55
C TRP A 189 -16.01 21.42 1.58
N ALA A 190 -17.11 20.99 2.21
CA ALA A 190 -18.22 21.85 2.64
C ALA A 190 -18.78 21.45 4.02
N PRO A 191 -19.40 22.38 4.77
CA PRO A 191 -20.10 22.02 6.00
C PRO A 191 -21.44 21.32 5.71
N ILE A 192 -21.81 20.31 6.51
CA ILE A 192 -23.09 19.57 6.39
C ILE A 192 -24.29 20.52 6.52
N MET A 193 -24.25 21.45 7.48
CA MET A 193 -25.28 22.48 7.65
C MET A 193 -25.17 23.62 6.61
N GLY A 194 -24.30 23.51 5.60
CA GLY A 194 -24.25 24.37 4.42
C GLY A 194 -24.89 23.69 3.20
N ALA A 195 -24.19 23.71 2.06
CA ALA A 195 -24.63 23.06 0.82
C ALA A 195 -23.48 22.28 0.16
N GLY A 196 -23.32 21.01 0.55
CA GLY A 196 -22.20 20.14 0.16
C GLY A 196 -22.32 19.39 -1.17
N TYR A 197 -23.36 19.63 -1.98
CA TYR A 197 -23.67 18.85 -3.19
C TYR A 197 -22.50 18.67 -4.16
N TYR A 198 -21.57 19.62 -4.23
CA TYR A 198 -20.43 19.61 -5.15
C TYR A 198 -19.08 19.27 -4.51
N GLN A 199 -19.02 19.10 -3.18
CA GLN A 199 -17.79 18.83 -2.44
C GLN A 199 -17.69 17.35 -2.05
N ASN A 200 -16.49 16.78 -2.04
CA ASN A 200 -16.32 15.34 -1.79
C ASN A 200 -16.33 15.01 -0.30
N LEU A 201 -15.72 15.87 0.51
CA LEU A 201 -15.62 15.80 1.97
C LEU A 201 -16.65 16.75 2.57
N THR A 202 -17.65 16.24 3.28
CA THR A 202 -18.63 17.07 3.99
C THR A 202 -18.47 16.84 5.48
N LEU A 203 -18.44 17.89 6.31
CA LEU A 203 -18.16 17.74 7.74
C LEU A 203 -19.11 18.58 8.59
N TRP A 204 -19.30 18.19 9.84
CA TRP A 204 -19.77 19.13 10.87
C TRP A 204 -18.81 20.31 10.98
N ASN A 205 -19.27 21.46 11.46
CA ASN A 205 -18.47 22.68 11.42
C ASN A 205 -18.48 23.45 12.74
N ASN A 206 -17.45 24.27 12.92
CA ASN A 206 -17.41 25.31 13.93
C ASN A 206 -17.28 26.64 13.20
N GLY A 207 -18.41 27.30 12.96
CA GLY A 207 -18.46 28.40 12.00
C GLY A 207 -19.67 29.30 12.14
N GLN A 208 -19.76 30.30 11.26
CA GLN A 208 -20.82 31.31 11.28
C GLN A 208 -22.17 30.67 10.96
N SER A 209 -23.11 30.78 11.91
CA SER A 209 -24.49 30.36 11.71
C SER A 209 -25.31 31.40 10.96
N SER A 210 -26.47 30.99 10.46
CA SER A 210 -27.47 31.87 9.82
C SER A 210 -28.01 32.98 10.73
N MET A 211 -27.80 32.87 12.05
CA MET A 211 -28.21 33.86 13.04
C MET A 211 -27.38 35.16 12.98
N GLY A 212 -26.16 35.12 12.41
CA GLY A 212 -25.35 36.31 12.22
C GLY A 212 -23.86 36.02 12.06
N CYS A 213 -23.12 36.97 11.47
CA CYS A 213 -21.68 36.85 11.20
C CYS A 213 -20.81 36.63 12.45
N THR A 214 -21.29 37.01 13.64
CA THR A 214 -20.60 36.82 14.93
C THR A 214 -21.18 35.66 15.74
N SER A 215 -22.25 35.02 15.26
CA SER A 215 -22.89 33.88 15.92
C SER A 215 -22.23 32.60 15.44
N ILE A 216 -21.18 32.19 16.13
CA ILE A 216 -20.45 30.95 15.83
C ILE A 216 -21.19 29.76 16.46
N GLN A 217 -21.52 28.77 15.63
CA GLN A 217 -22.12 27.51 16.06
C GLN A 217 -21.07 26.39 16.00
N ASN A 218 -20.88 25.74 17.15
CA ASN A 218 -20.10 24.52 17.30
C ASN A 218 -21.06 23.33 17.13
N ASP A 219 -21.10 22.76 15.93
CA ASP A 219 -22.06 21.70 15.61
C ASP A 219 -21.90 20.46 16.52
N LEU A 220 -20.66 20.09 16.87
CA LEU A 220 -20.39 18.92 17.69
C LEU A 220 -20.92 19.09 19.13
N ASP A 221 -20.75 20.29 19.70
CA ASP A 221 -21.27 20.63 21.04
C ASP A 221 -22.80 20.67 21.05
N VAL A 222 -23.42 21.29 20.04
CA VAL A 222 -24.89 21.33 19.95
C VAL A 222 -25.48 19.92 19.85
N ILE A 223 -24.91 19.05 19.02
CA ILE A 223 -25.37 17.67 18.86
C ILE A 223 -25.27 16.91 20.19
N THR A 224 -24.16 17.05 20.92
CA THR A 224 -23.82 16.16 22.05
C THR A 224 -24.23 16.66 23.44
N THR A 225 -24.61 17.93 23.58
CA THR A 225 -24.97 18.52 24.88
C THR A 225 -26.47 18.51 25.16
N GLY A 226 -27.31 18.74 24.14
CA GLY A 226 -28.75 19.00 24.34
C GLY A 226 -29.70 17.84 24.00
N ASN A 227 -29.27 16.86 23.20
CA ASN A 227 -30.19 15.94 22.51
C ASN A 227 -30.40 14.59 23.21
N GLY A 228 -29.89 14.43 24.44
CA GLY A 228 -30.07 13.20 25.22
C GLY A 228 -29.17 12.02 24.79
N PHE A 229 -28.15 12.28 23.97
CA PHE A 229 -27.04 11.40 23.63
C PHE A 229 -25.77 12.23 23.43
N GLY A 230 -24.60 11.59 23.48
CA GLY A 230 -23.30 12.22 23.26
C GLY A 230 -22.48 11.47 22.18
N PHE A 231 -21.16 11.61 22.23
CA PHE A 231 -20.26 10.81 21.41
C PHE A 231 -20.38 9.31 21.69
N ARG A 232 -19.96 8.49 20.73
CA ARG A 232 -19.72 7.06 20.96
C ARG A 232 -18.57 6.89 21.94
N THR A 233 -18.53 5.72 22.58
CA THR A 233 -17.34 5.31 23.32
C THR A 233 -16.22 5.04 22.33
N ASP A 234 -15.04 5.57 22.65
CA ASP A 234 -13.78 5.33 21.94
C ASP A 234 -13.48 3.81 21.85
N ASP A 235 -13.09 3.35 20.67
CA ASP A 235 -12.78 1.94 20.37
C ASP A 235 -11.28 1.61 20.49
N HIS A 236 -10.40 2.61 20.50
CA HIS A 236 -8.95 2.43 20.55
C HIS A 236 -8.26 3.50 21.40
N GLN A 237 -7.59 3.07 22.47
CA GLN A 237 -6.94 4.00 23.39
C GLN A 237 -5.74 4.74 22.76
N ALA A 238 -5.55 6.01 23.14
CA ALA A 238 -4.47 6.88 22.66
C ALA A 238 -3.05 6.59 23.19
N THR A 239 -2.90 5.69 24.16
CA THR A 239 -1.61 5.48 24.83
C THR A 239 -0.84 4.28 24.27
N PHE A 240 0.48 4.37 24.18
CA PHE A 240 1.33 3.24 23.78
C PHE A 240 1.15 2.00 24.68
N ALA A 241 0.84 2.20 25.96
CA ALA A 241 0.66 1.11 26.93
C ALA A 241 -0.64 0.32 26.71
N ALA A 242 -1.69 1.00 26.26
CA ALA A 242 -3.01 0.42 25.99
C ALA A 242 -3.28 0.24 24.49
N ALA A 243 -2.24 0.32 23.65
CA ALA A 243 -2.36 0.23 22.21
C ALA A 243 -3.01 -1.10 21.79
N THR A 244 -3.96 -1.01 20.85
CA THR A 244 -4.64 -2.18 20.29
C THR A 244 -3.65 -3.03 19.51
N ASN A 245 -3.54 -4.31 19.85
CA ASN A 245 -2.58 -5.20 19.21
C ASN A 245 -3.09 -5.68 17.84
N ALA A 246 -2.32 -5.44 16.78
CA ALA A 246 -2.53 -5.91 15.41
C ALA A 246 -1.51 -7.02 15.08
N PRO A 247 -1.85 -8.30 15.33
CA PRO A 247 -0.96 -9.41 15.04
C PRO A 247 -0.96 -9.73 13.55
N PHE A 248 0.22 -9.93 12.96
CA PHE A 248 0.32 -10.50 11.62
C PHE A 248 -0.13 -11.96 11.63
N VAL A 249 -1.12 -12.28 10.80
CA VAL A 249 -1.55 -13.64 10.47
C VAL A 249 -1.35 -13.82 8.98
N ASN A 250 -0.53 -14.79 8.57
CA ASN A 250 -0.12 -14.96 7.17
C ASN A 250 0.48 -13.69 6.55
N ASN A 251 1.33 -12.99 7.33
CA ASN A 251 1.94 -11.71 6.96
C ASN A 251 0.95 -10.55 6.67
N HIS A 252 -0.29 -10.65 7.16
CA HIS A 252 -1.31 -9.63 7.00
C HIS A 252 -2.00 -9.31 8.34
N PHE A 253 -2.47 -8.08 8.52
CA PHE A 253 -3.43 -7.74 9.57
C PHE A 253 -4.48 -6.75 9.05
N ASP A 254 -5.67 -6.84 9.65
CA ASP A 254 -6.76 -5.88 9.45
C ASP A 254 -7.15 -5.27 10.80
N ILE A 255 -7.35 -3.95 10.83
CA ILE A 255 -7.93 -3.23 11.97
C ILE A 255 -8.94 -2.22 11.44
N THR A 256 -10.08 -2.10 12.12
CA THR A 256 -11.07 -1.04 11.86
C THR A 256 -11.26 -0.23 13.12
N GLY A 257 -11.44 1.07 12.99
CA GLY A 257 -11.71 1.96 14.12
C GLY A 257 -12.57 3.15 13.72
N VAL A 258 -12.88 4.01 14.69
CA VAL A 258 -13.67 5.23 14.52
C VAL A 258 -13.01 6.37 15.29
N ILE A 259 -12.57 7.41 14.57
CA ILE A 259 -12.18 8.68 15.17
C ILE A 259 -13.47 9.43 15.58
N THR A 260 -13.79 9.43 16.87
CA THR A 260 -15.03 9.98 17.42
C THR A 260 -14.96 11.48 17.74
N GLN A 261 -13.77 12.00 18.01
CA GLN A 261 -13.54 13.40 18.37
C GLN A 261 -12.24 13.92 17.75
N ASN A 262 -12.08 15.23 17.64
CA ASN A 262 -10.86 15.83 17.07
C ASN A 262 -9.62 15.67 17.96
N THR A 263 -9.82 15.25 19.21
CA THR A 263 -8.75 14.84 20.14
C THR A 263 -8.59 13.33 20.23
N ASP A 264 -9.37 12.58 19.47
CA ASP A 264 -9.33 11.13 19.45
C ASP A 264 -8.11 10.65 18.67
N GLN A 265 -7.41 9.68 19.26
CA GLN A 265 -6.15 9.16 18.73
C GLN A 265 -6.12 7.67 19.00
N ASP A 266 -6.05 6.89 17.94
CA ASP A 266 -6.15 5.45 18.05
C ASP A 266 -4.74 4.88 17.97
N MET A 267 -4.25 4.32 19.07
CA MET A 267 -2.93 3.72 19.11
C MET A 267 -3.00 2.23 18.78
N ILE A 268 -2.38 1.84 17.67
CA ILE A 268 -2.28 0.46 17.21
C ILE A 268 -0.83 -0.01 17.38
N LYS A 269 -0.63 -1.21 17.90
CA LYS A 269 0.69 -1.84 18.09
C LYS A 269 0.80 -3.05 17.17
N PHE A 270 1.90 -3.16 16.43
CA PHE A 270 2.22 -4.38 15.69
C PHE A 270 3.65 -4.82 15.97
N THR A 271 3.92 -6.12 15.79
CA THR A 271 5.27 -6.69 15.90
C THR A 271 5.71 -7.16 14.54
N GLN A 272 6.68 -6.45 13.96
CA GLN A 272 7.34 -6.85 12.72
C GLN A 272 8.18 -8.12 12.99
N PRO A 273 7.89 -9.27 12.34
CA PRO A 273 8.47 -10.56 12.71
C PRO A 273 9.93 -10.71 12.29
N ALA A 274 10.35 -10.08 11.20
CA ALA A 274 11.72 -10.07 10.70
C ALA A 274 12.02 -8.74 9.97
N GLY A 275 13.29 -8.50 9.63
CA GLY A 275 13.62 -7.39 8.73
C GLY A 275 12.91 -7.55 7.38
N GLY A 276 12.28 -6.50 6.88
CA GLY A 276 11.55 -6.57 5.63
C GLY A 276 10.69 -5.35 5.33
N ARG A 277 9.95 -5.45 4.24
CA ARG A 277 9.05 -4.40 3.77
C ARG A 277 7.75 -4.46 4.56
N PHE A 278 7.38 -3.33 5.14
CA PHE A 278 6.08 -3.08 5.74
C PHE A 278 5.28 -2.18 4.81
N GLN A 279 4.07 -2.62 4.47
CA GLN A 279 3.11 -1.83 3.74
C GLN A 279 1.86 -1.64 4.60
N LEU A 280 1.28 -0.44 4.56
CA LEU A 280 0.00 -0.16 5.20
C LEU A 280 -0.88 0.59 4.22
N SER A 281 -2.10 0.11 4.02
CA SER A 281 -3.18 0.87 3.42
C SER A 281 -4.15 1.31 4.52
N ALA A 282 -4.23 2.61 4.76
CA ALA A 282 -5.12 3.21 5.74
C ALA A 282 -6.18 4.02 5.00
N ILE A 283 -7.42 3.53 5.02
CA ILE A 283 -8.51 3.99 4.16
C ILE A 283 -9.67 4.46 5.03
N PRO A 284 -10.12 5.73 4.91
CA PRO A 284 -11.33 6.17 5.58
C PRO A 284 -12.55 5.52 4.95
N TYR A 285 -13.63 5.35 5.71
CA TYR A 285 -14.86 4.80 5.16
C TYR A 285 -15.36 5.63 3.98
N ASN A 286 -15.86 4.96 2.95
CA ASN A 286 -16.36 5.58 1.75
C ASN A 286 -17.34 4.65 1.03
N VAL A 287 -18.14 5.23 0.14
CA VAL A 287 -19.13 4.49 -0.67
C VAL A 287 -18.69 4.33 -2.13
N GLY A 288 -17.43 4.65 -2.47
CA GLY A 288 -16.96 4.56 -3.84
C GLY A 288 -15.62 5.24 -4.12
N THR A 289 -15.33 5.42 -5.40
CA THR A 289 -14.04 5.94 -5.89
C THR A 289 -13.70 7.31 -5.32
N GLY A 290 -12.40 7.56 -5.07
CA GLY A 290 -11.93 8.84 -4.52
C GLY A 290 -12.50 9.12 -3.14
N ASN A 291 -12.62 8.09 -2.30
CA ASN A 291 -13.13 8.17 -0.94
C ASN A 291 -14.46 8.94 -0.83
N SER A 292 -15.36 8.75 -1.79
CA SER A 292 -16.61 9.51 -1.84
C SER A 292 -17.49 9.21 -0.63
N GLY A 293 -17.98 10.26 0.04
CA GLY A 293 -18.79 10.14 1.26
C GLY A 293 -17.97 9.81 2.51
N SER A 294 -16.65 9.98 2.47
CA SER A 294 -15.83 10.00 3.67
C SER A 294 -16.04 11.31 4.44
N ASN A 295 -16.00 11.23 5.77
CA ASN A 295 -15.94 12.37 6.69
C ASN A 295 -14.56 12.50 7.38
N LEU A 296 -13.59 11.66 6.99
CA LEU A 296 -12.29 11.58 7.64
C LEU A 296 -11.15 11.85 6.66
N ASP A 297 -10.28 12.77 7.05
CA ASP A 297 -8.98 13.04 6.43
C ASP A 297 -7.90 12.43 7.33
N LEU A 298 -7.45 11.25 6.93
CA LEU A 298 -6.72 10.33 7.79
C LEU A 298 -5.24 10.70 7.88
N GLN A 299 -4.74 10.80 9.10
CA GLN A 299 -3.31 10.87 9.38
C GLN A 299 -2.84 9.63 10.12
N VAL A 300 -1.73 9.06 9.66
CA VAL A 300 -1.07 7.95 10.33
C VAL A 300 0.34 8.37 10.74
N THR A 301 0.66 8.26 12.03
CA THR A 301 2.02 8.48 12.52
C THR A 301 2.65 7.16 12.96
N LEU A 302 3.82 6.81 12.40
CA LEU A 302 4.55 5.60 12.72
C LEU A 302 5.60 5.89 13.81
N TYR A 303 5.63 5.09 14.86
CA TYR A 303 6.60 5.14 15.95
C TYR A 303 7.37 3.82 16.08
N ASN A 304 8.59 3.89 16.61
CA ASN A 304 9.39 2.72 16.96
C ASN A 304 9.08 2.19 18.39
N SER A 305 9.77 1.12 18.80
CA SER A 305 9.60 0.48 20.11
C SER A 305 9.90 1.38 21.32
N VAL A 306 10.71 2.44 21.13
CA VAL A 306 11.03 3.44 22.16
C VAL A 306 10.16 4.70 22.03
N GLN A 307 9.01 4.60 21.36
CA GLN A 307 8.01 5.66 21.21
C GLN A 307 8.54 6.93 20.51
N THR A 308 9.63 6.78 19.74
CA THR A 308 10.13 7.87 18.89
C THR A 308 9.40 7.84 17.57
N GLN A 309 8.88 9.00 17.15
CA GLN A 309 8.24 9.17 15.86
C GLN A 309 9.26 8.91 14.74
N LEU A 310 8.92 8.00 13.83
CA LEU A 310 9.70 7.72 12.63
C LEU A 310 9.22 8.58 11.46
N ASN A 311 7.91 8.63 11.23
CA ASN A 311 7.35 9.41 10.13
C ASN A 311 5.85 9.69 10.33
N VAL A 312 5.33 10.68 9.60
CA VAL A 312 3.91 11.05 9.55
C VAL A 312 3.43 10.95 8.10
N TYR A 313 2.28 10.32 7.91
CA TYR A 313 1.67 10.09 6.61
C TYR A 313 0.31 10.78 6.57
N ASN A 314 0.20 11.77 5.68
CA ASN A 314 -1.02 12.41 5.22
C ASN A 314 -0.65 13.10 3.88
N PRO A 315 -0.99 12.52 2.72
CA PRO A 315 -0.49 12.96 1.42
C PRO A 315 -1.08 14.31 0.94
N GLY A 316 -1.82 15.04 1.77
CA GLY A 316 -2.26 16.43 1.55
C GLY A 316 -3.33 16.64 0.48
N VAL A 317 -3.46 15.73 -0.50
CA VAL A 317 -4.47 15.74 -1.57
C VAL A 317 -5.37 14.50 -1.60
N LEU A 318 -5.11 13.54 -0.70
CA LEU A 318 -5.92 12.34 -0.51
C LEU A 318 -6.35 12.27 0.96
N LEU A 319 -7.51 11.67 1.21
CA LEU A 319 -8.05 11.39 2.53
C LEU A 319 -7.49 10.09 3.11
N SER A 320 -6.94 9.21 2.27
CA SER A 320 -6.27 7.98 2.68
C SER A 320 -4.77 8.18 2.90
N SER A 321 -4.16 7.26 3.65
CA SER A 321 -2.73 7.22 3.90
C SER A 321 -2.15 5.87 3.51
N VAL A 322 -0.98 5.89 2.87
CA VAL A 322 -0.24 4.67 2.51
C VAL A 322 1.16 4.75 3.10
N ILE A 323 1.60 3.65 3.71
CA ILE A 323 2.97 3.44 4.16
C ILE A 323 3.58 2.36 3.29
N ASP A 324 4.80 2.60 2.81
CA ASP A 324 5.64 1.60 2.17
C ASP A 324 7.08 1.88 2.61
N THR A 325 7.60 1.02 3.49
CA THR A 325 8.91 1.25 4.11
C THR A 325 9.58 -0.04 4.54
N MET A 326 10.88 0.01 4.82
CA MET A 326 11.64 -1.12 5.36
C MET A 326 11.77 -0.96 6.86
N LEU A 327 11.32 -1.97 7.61
CA LEU A 327 11.42 -2.02 9.06
C LEU A 327 12.28 -3.21 9.49
N GLY A 328 13.01 -3.05 10.59
CA GLY A 328 13.69 -4.17 11.25
C GLY A 328 12.69 -5.02 12.03
N ALA A 329 13.11 -6.21 12.47
CA ALA A 329 12.32 -6.99 13.40
C ALA A 329 12.10 -6.19 14.71
N GLY A 330 10.88 -6.16 15.22
CA GLY A 330 10.59 -5.45 16.47
C GLY A 330 9.18 -4.90 16.58
N ILE A 331 8.94 -4.19 17.68
CA ILE A 331 7.64 -3.56 17.97
C ILE A 331 7.59 -2.17 17.34
N TYR A 332 6.46 -1.87 16.72
CA TYR A 332 6.12 -0.56 16.16
C TYR A 332 4.72 -0.16 16.58
N TYR A 333 4.43 1.13 16.50
CA TYR A 333 3.12 1.68 16.78
C TYR A 333 2.65 2.59 15.66
N LEU A 334 1.35 2.56 15.38
CA LEU A 334 0.66 3.48 14.49
C LEU A 334 -0.28 4.31 15.36
N LYS A 335 -0.20 5.63 15.25
CA LYS A 335 -1.22 6.53 15.79
C LYS A 335 -2.10 7.00 14.64
N ILE A 336 -3.39 6.72 14.72
CA ILE A 336 -4.39 7.12 13.73
C ILE A 336 -5.16 8.31 14.29
N GLU A 337 -5.33 9.36 13.50
CA GLU A 337 -6.09 10.55 13.90
C GLU A 337 -6.68 11.28 12.68
N GLY A 338 -7.71 12.08 12.91
CA GLY A 338 -8.24 13.01 11.92
C GLY A 338 -7.45 14.32 11.89
N LYS A 339 -6.93 14.71 10.72
CA LYS A 339 -6.07 15.91 10.60
C LYS A 339 -6.74 17.09 9.90
N GLY A 340 -7.75 16.85 9.07
CA GLY A 340 -8.23 17.84 8.11
C GLY A 340 -7.19 18.17 7.03
N ASN A 341 -7.48 19.18 6.22
CA ASN A 341 -6.65 19.59 5.09
C ASN A 341 -6.62 21.12 4.92
N VAL A 342 -6.12 21.58 3.78
CA VAL A 342 -6.01 23.01 3.45
C VAL A 342 -7.38 23.71 3.34
N TYR A 343 -8.47 22.98 3.15
CA TYR A 343 -9.83 23.52 3.02
C TYR A 343 -10.67 23.36 4.27
N ALA A 344 -10.36 22.36 5.11
CA ALA A 344 -11.14 21.97 6.28
C ALA A 344 -10.25 21.80 7.52
N PRO A 345 -10.59 22.39 8.68
CA PRO A 345 -9.86 22.14 9.92
C PRO A 345 -10.03 20.69 10.41
N ASN A 346 -9.17 20.26 11.34
CA ASN A 346 -9.29 18.94 11.98
C ASN A 346 -10.54 18.77 12.86
N TYR A 347 -11.21 19.88 13.20
CA TYR A 347 -12.30 19.95 14.18
C TYR A 347 -13.38 18.86 14.02
N ALA A 348 -13.73 18.50 12.79
CA ALA A 348 -14.75 17.50 12.51
C ALA A 348 -14.31 16.50 11.44
N SER A 349 -13.00 16.33 11.27
CA SER A 349 -12.44 15.25 10.46
C SER A 349 -12.54 13.95 11.26
N LEU A 350 -13.72 13.35 11.26
CA LEU A 350 -14.15 12.26 12.14
C LEU A 350 -14.81 11.18 11.31
N GLY A 351 -14.71 9.93 11.74
CA GLY A 351 -15.33 8.83 11.01
C GLY A 351 -14.60 7.50 11.17
N SER A 352 -15.14 6.50 10.50
CA SER A 352 -14.59 5.16 10.48
C SER A 352 -13.40 5.06 9.54
N TYR A 353 -12.48 4.16 9.85
CA TYR A 353 -11.37 3.80 8.97
C TYR A 353 -11.12 2.29 8.99
N ALA A 354 -10.39 1.82 7.98
CA ALA A 354 -9.83 0.49 7.91
C ALA A 354 -8.33 0.56 7.63
N LEU A 355 -7.56 -0.27 8.31
CA LEU A 355 -6.13 -0.48 8.15
C LEU A 355 -5.92 -1.89 7.63
N ALA A 356 -5.19 -2.02 6.54
CA ALA A 356 -4.69 -3.28 6.01
C ALA A 356 -3.16 -3.21 5.99
N GLY A 357 -2.52 -3.98 6.87
CA GLY A 357 -1.07 -4.02 7.01
C GLY A 357 -0.49 -5.29 6.43
N ASP A 358 0.50 -5.18 5.55
CA ASP A 358 1.20 -6.30 4.94
C ASP A 358 2.68 -6.28 5.32
N PHE A 359 3.21 -7.47 5.55
CA PHE A 359 4.62 -7.71 5.71
C PHE A 359 5.14 -8.58 4.56
N SER A 360 6.29 -8.23 4.02
CA SER A 360 7.08 -9.16 3.22
C SER A 360 8.49 -9.18 3.75
N SER A 361 8.96 -10.38 4.12
CA SER A 361 10.34 -10.58 4.51
C SER A 361 11.23 -10.19 3.33
N GLY A 362 12.03 -9.15 3.51
CA GLY A 362 13.07 -8.81 2.57
C GLY A 362 14.33 -9.51 3.02
N THR A 363 14.78 -10.54 2.30
CA THR A 363 16.22 -10.78 2.27
C THR A 363 16.83 -9.51 1.68
N LEU A 364 17.57 -8.75 2.50
CA LEU A 364 18.25 -7.54 2.03
C LEU A 364 19.20 -7.94 0.88
N PRO A 365 19.19 -7.22 -0.25
CA PRO A 365 19.92 -7.63 -1.44
C PRO A 365 21.44 -7.61 -1.20
N LEU A 366 22.15 -8.56 -1.83
CA LEU A 366 23.60 -8.60 -2.04
C LEU A 366 24.29 -7.23 -1.84
N ARG A 367 25.02 -7.08 -0.72
CA ARG A 367 25.71 -5.82 -0.37
C ARG A 367 26.98 -5.63 -1.20
N LYS A 368 27.73 -6.71 -1.44
CA LYS A 368 28.99 -6.66 -2.20
C LYS A 368 29.30 -8.00 -2.88
N LEU A 369 29.59 -7.95 -4.18
CA LEU A 369 30.14 -9.05 -4.96
C LEU A 369 31.29 -8.55 -5.82
N GLU A 370 32.52 -8.78 -5.36
CA GLU A 370 33.74 -8.27 -6.00
C GLU A 370 34.71 -9.42 -6.26
N LEU A 371 35.14 -9.55 -7.51
CA LEU A 371 36.21 -10.45 -7.94
C LEU A 371 37.49 -9.65 -8.15
N GLN A 372 38.58 -10.20 -7.64
CA GLN A 372 39.94 -9.72 -7.83
C GLN A 372 40.78 -10.84 -8.42
N GLY A 373 41.82 -10.47 -9.14
CA GLY A 373 42.72 -11.44 -9.73
C GLY A 373 44.11 -10.90 -9.94
N GLU A 374 45.08 -11.79 -9.83
CA GLU A 374 46.49 -11.52 -10.11
C GLU A 374 47.17 -12.75 -10.72
N ILE A 375 48.31 -12.51 -11.35
CA ILE A 375 49.14 -13.57 -11.92
C ILE A 375 50.24 -13.89 -10.90
N VAL A 376 50.29 -15.14 -10.46
CA VAL A 376 51.32 -15.67 -9.57
C VAL A 376 52.10 -16.73 -10.34
N SER A 377 53.30 -16.36 -10.78
CA SER A 377 54.12 -17.19 -11.69
C SER A 377 53.38 -17.49 -13.01
N ASP A 378 53.00 -18.74 -13.26
CA ASP A 378 52.25 -19.18 -14.46
C ASP A 378 50.77 -19.49 -14.16
N LYS A 379 50.28 -19.12 -12.98
CA LYS A 379 48.90 -19.36 -12.53
C LYS A 379 48.16 -18.05 -12.35
N HIS A 380 46.85 -18.10 -12.60
CA HIS A 380 45.92 -17.03 -12.25
C HIS A 380 45.38 -17.32 -10.84
N ARG A 381 45.62 -16.40 -9.91
CA ARG A 381 45.00 -16.41 -8.57
C ARG A 381 43.82 -15.47 -8.59
N LEU A 382 42.64 -15.99 -8.26
CA LEU A 382 41.40 -15.22 -8.18
C LEU A 382 40.86 -15.29 -6.76
N THR A 383 40.49 -14.14 -6.22
CA THR A 383 39.92 -14.00 -4.87
C THR A 383 38.66 -13.16 -4.96
N TRP A 384 37.66 -13.46 -4.14
CA TRP A 384 36.42 -12.71 -4.17
C TRP A 384 35.82 -12.46 -2.79
N ILE A 385 35.03 -11.41 -2.70
CA ILE A 385 34.21 -11.08 -1.55
C ILE A 385 32.75 -11.28 -1.95
N ILE A 386 32.01 -12.01 -1.10
CA ILE A 386 30.56 -12.08 -1.13
C ILE A 386 30.09 -11.60 0.24
N ASP A 387 29.55 -10.39 0.27
CA ASP A 387 28.85 -9.84 1.43
C ASP A 387 27.38 -9.78 1.07
N ALA A 388 26.61 -10.70 1.63
CA ALA A 388 25.21 -10.90 1.37
C ALA A 388 24.56 -11.42 2.66
N ASP A 389 23.29 -11.12 2.86
CA ASP A 389 22.51 -11.72 3.95
C ASP A 389 21.91 -13.06 3.50
N GLU A 390 21.87 -13.33 2.19
CA GLU A 390 21.42 -14.58 1.59
C GLU A 390 22.49 -15.67 1.58
N ALA A 391 22.09 -16.94 1.77
CA ALA A 391 23.03 -18.05 1.74
C ALA A 391 23.41 -18.38 0.29
N VAL A 392 24.71 -18.48 0.01
CA VAL A 392 25.21 -18.95 -1.29
C VAL A 392 24.85 -20.43 -1.45
N THR A 393 24.04 -20.76 -2.46
CA THR A 393 23.67 -22.14 -2.80
C THR A 393 24.53 -22.70 -3.93
N GLN A 394 25.05 -21.83 -4.80
CA GLN A 394 26.00 -22.19 -5.85
C GLN A 394 26.90 -21.01 -6.20
N GLN A 395 28.18 -21.26 -6.45
CA GLN A 395 29.06 -20.28 -7.09
C GLN A 395 29.94 -20.94 -8.16
N ILE A 396 29.92 -20.34 -9.35
CA ILE A 396 30.64 -20.81 -10.54
C ILE A 396 31.60 -19.71 -10.98
N LEU A 397 32.88 -20.04 -11.03
CA LEU A 397 33.87 -19.18 -11.65
C LEU A 397 33.85 -19.41 -13.16
N GLU A 398 33.68 -18.35 -13.93
CA GLU A 398 33.59 -18.41 -15.38
C GLU A 398 34.76 -17.65 -16.04
N VAL A 399 35.15 -18.11 -17.23
CA VAL A 399 36.20 -17.48 -18.05
C VAL A 399 35.70 -17.25 -19.48
N SER A 400 36.15 -16.16 -20.08
CA SER A 400 35.95 -15.82 -21.48
C SER A 400 37.27 -15.34 -22.11
N THR A 401 37.45 -15.63 -23.41
CA THR A 401 38.54 -15.08 -24.23
C THR A 401 38.08 -14.05 -25.25
N ASP A 402 36.77 -13.87 -25.41
CA ASP A 402 36.14 -12.95 -26.37
C ASP A 402 35.27 -11.87 -25.70
N GLY A 403 35.13 -11.93 -24.37
CA GLY A 403 34.33 -11.03 -23.56
C GLY A 403 32.82 -11.19 -23.71
N ARG A 404 32.37 -12.20 -24.46
CA ARG A 404 30.94 -12.44 -24.76
C ARG A 404 30.50 -13.80 -24.25
N ASN A 405 31.28 -14.83 -24.56
CA ASN A 405 30.98 -16.21 -24.20
C ASN A 405 31.79 -16.58 -22.96
N PHE A 406 31.10 -16.69 -21.82
CA PHE A 406 31.68 -17.11 -20.55
C PHE A 406 31.38 -18.60 -20.33
N THR A 407 32.42 -19.37 -20.03
CA THR A 407 32.33 -20.82 -19.79
C THR A 407 32.82 -21.16 -18.38
N PRO A 408 32.25 -22.17 -17.70
CA PRO A 408 32.69 -22.55 -16.36
C PRO A 408 34.16 -22.99 -16.35
N VAL A 409 34.95 -22.40 -15.45
CA VAL A 409 36.28 -22.89 -15.07
C VAL A 409 36.11 -23.99 -14.03
N THR A 410 35.29 -23.73 -13.01
CA THR A 410 35.00 -24.66 -11.92
C THR A 410 33.74 -24.22 -11.19
N GLN A 411 33.03 -25.17 -10.59
CA GLN A 411 32.06 -24.91 -9.53
C GLN A 411 32.79 -25.07 -8.20
N THR A 412 32.86 -24.01 -7.41
CA THR A 412 33.57 -24.01 -6.12
C THR A 412 32.62 -24.26 -4.96
N ASP A 413 33.12 -24.82 -3.86
CA ASP A 413 32.35 -24.95 -2.61
C ASP A 413 31.82 -23.60 -2.17
N ASN A 414 30.59 -23.51 -1.65
CA ASN A 414 29.92 -22.22 -1.34
C ASN A 414 30.67 -21.32 -0.34
N ALA A 415 31.55 -21.90 0.49
CA ALA A 415 32.41 -21.18 1.43
C ALA A 415 33.75 -20.70 0.83
N GLN A 416 34.14 -21.18 -0.36
CA GLN A 416 35.41 -20.85 -0.99
C GLN A 416 35.44 -19.38 -1.44
N ARG A 417 36.57 -18.70 -1.24
CA ARG A 417 36.80 -17.29 -1.63
C ARG A 417 38.08 -17.08 -2.42
N LEU A 418 38.75 -18.16 -2.78
CA LEU A 418 40.02 -18.17 -3.51
C LEU A 418 40.05 -19.37 -4.46
N PHE A 419 40.48 -19.16 -5.69
CA PHE A 419 40.78 -20.21 -6.65
C PHE A 419 42.07 -19.89 -7.40
N MET A 420 42.88 -20.91 -7.66
CA MET A 420 44.13 -20.75 -8.38
C MET A 420 44.30 -21.87 -9.38
N TYR A 421 44.55 -21.51 -10.63
CA TYR A 421 44.79 -22.49 -11.68
C TYR A 421 45.66 -21.93 -12.79
N LYS A 422 46.21 -22.82 -13.61
CA LYS A 422 46.94 -22.44 -14.82
C LYS A 422 45.96 -22.41 -16.01
N PRO A 423 45.67 -21.25 -16.59
CA PRO A 423 44.80 -21.17 -17.76
C PRO A 423 45.49 -21.75 -18.99
N TYR A 424 44.71 -22.41 -19.85
CA TYR A 424 45.18 -22.98 -21.12
C TYR A 424 45.18 -21.97 -22.28
N VAL A 425 44.83 -20.71 -22.00
CA VAL A 425 44.70 -19.66 -23.02
C VAL A 425 45.95 -18.78 -23.07
N THR A 426 46.37 -18.43 -24.29
CA THR A 426 47.53 -17.57 -24.55
C THR A 426 47.15 -16.10 -24.76
N THR A 427 45.84 -15.82 -24.83
CA THR A 427 45.25 -14.48 -24.93
C THR A 427 44.86 -13.96 -23.54
N THR A 428 44.34 -12.74 -23.47
CA THR A 428 43.74 -12.21 -22.23
C THR A 428 42.56 -13.09 -21.83
N ALA A 429 42.60 -13.62 -20.61
CA ALA A 429 41.48 -14.33 -19.99
C ALA A 429 40.67 -13.35 -19.15
N GLN A 430 39.35 -13.34 -19.34
CA GLN A 430 38.42 -12.49 -18.60
C GLN A 430 37.57 -13.35 -17.68
N TYR A 431 37.57 -13.02 -16.40
CA TYR A 431 36.92 -13.81 -15.35
C TYR A 431 35.74 -13.07 -14.75
N ARG A 432 34.70 -13.81 -14.40
CA ARG A 432 33.62 -13.34 -13.52
C ARG A 432 33.16 -14.47 -12.61
N LEU A 433 32.57 -14.13 -11.48
CA LEU A 433 31.90 -15.07 -10.60
C LEU A 433 30.40 -14.99 -10.83
N ASN A 434 29.75 -16.14 -11.00
CA ASN A 434 28.31 -16.31 -11.10
C ASN A 434 27.81 -16.97 -9.80
N VAL A 435 27.03 -16.25 -9.00
CA VAL A 435 26.58 -16.70 -7.68
C VAL A 435 25.07 -16.83 -7.67
N THR A 436 24.57 -17.98 -7.21
CA THR A 436 23.15 -18.23 -6.94
C THR A 436 22.92 -18.28 -5.43
N PHE A 437 21.87 -17.62 -4.98
CA PHE A 437 21.47 -17.57 -3.58
C PHE A 437 20.26 -18.47 -3.29
N ASP A 438 19.97 -18.69 -2.01
CA ASP A 438 18.83 -19.49 -1.52
C ASP A 438 17.45 -18.90 -1.87
N ASN A 439 17.39 -17.61 -2.16
CA ASN A 439 16.23 -16.93 -2.74
C ASN A 439 16.05 -17.16 -4.26
N GLY A 440 16.95 -17.91 -4.91
CA GLY A 440 16.90 -18.24 -6.34
C GLY A 440 17.46 -17.16 -7.28
N HIS A 441 17.84 -15.98 -6.76
CA HIS A 441 18.46 -14.92 -7.57
C HIS A 441 19.90 -15.25 -7.93
N LYS A 442 20.32 -14.75 -9.11
CA LYS A 442 21.67 -14.91 -9.65
C LYS A 442 22.33 -13.56 -9.88
N TYR A 443 23.58 -13.44 -9.45
CA TYR A 443 24.37 -12.23 -9.60
C TYR A 443 25.74 -12.53 -10.19
N TYR A 444 26.28 -11.56 -10.93
CA TYR A 444 27.63 -11.61 -11.50
C TYR A 444 28.53 -10.57 -10.83
N SER A 445 29.78 -10.94 -10.57
CA SER A 445 30.81 -9.98 -10.14
C SER A 445 31.19 -9.02 -11.27
N ASN A 446 32.03 -8.03 -10.94
CA ASN A 446 32.87 -7.36 -11.93
C ASN A 446 33.72 -8.38 -12.73
N ILE A 447 34.13 -7.98 -13.93
CA ILE A 447 35.02 -8.77 -14.77
C ILE A 447 36.48 -8.41 -14.45
N VAL A 448 37.31 -9.43 -14.21
CA VAL A 448 38.76 -9.28 -14.06
C VAL A 448 39.46 -9.80 -15.31
N SER A 449 40.28 -8.98 -15.94
CA SER A 449 41.07 -9.39 -17.11
C SER A 449 42.51 -9.68 -16.69
N LEU A 450 42.96 -10.92 -16.87
CA LEU A 450 44.34 -11.32 -16.65
C LEU A 450 44.96 -11.75 -17.97
N ARG A 451 46.04 -11.08 -18.35
CA ARG A 451 46.82 -11.41 -19.53
C ARG A 451 48.15 -11.98 -19.07
N ASN A 452 48.43 -13.22 -19.45
CA ASN A 452 49.78 -13.77 -19.30
C ASN A 452 50.76 -12.96 -20.17
N THR A 453 51.42 -11.97 -19.57
CA THR A 453 52.54 -11.25 -20.19
C THR A 453 53.80 -12.10 -20.02
N GLY A 454 53.91 -13.08 -20.91
CA GLY A 454 55.09 -13.90 -21.24
C GLY A 454 56.28 -13.96 -20.27
N THR A 455 56.57 -15.17 -19.78
CA THR A 455 57.96 -15.61 -19.56
C THR A 455 58.37 -16.60 -20.65
N THR A 456 59.04 -16.08 -21.69
CA THR A 456 59.77 -16.75 -22.81
C THR A 456 59.10 -17.93 -23.54
N TYR A 457 58.73 -17.69 -24.80
CA TYR A 457 57.99 -18.59 -25.70
C TYR A 457 58.90 -19.39 -26.65
N TRP A 458 59.98 -19.99 -26.14
CA TRP A 458 60.85 -20.85 -26.95
C TRP A 458 61.33 -22.06 -26.14
N PRO A 459 61.75 -23.17 -26.80
CA PRO A 459 62.21 -24.35 -26.10
C PRO A 459 63.47 -24.06 -25.28
N LYS A 460 63.55 -24.59 -24.06
CA LYS A 460 64.72 -24.43 -23.19
C LYS A 460 65.23 -25.77 -22.70
N LEU A 461 66.54 -25.88 -22.53
CA LEU A 461 67.13 -26.97 -21.77
C LEU A 461 66.73 -26.88 -20.30
N THR A 462 66.32 -28.01 -19.71
CA THR A 462 66.03 -28.07 -18.27
C THR A 462 67.30 -28.16 -17.42
N GLY A 463 68.47 -28.33 -18.04
CA GLY A 463 69.79 -28.35 -17.41
C GLY A 463 70.90 -28.21 -18.44
N ASN A 464 72.06 -27.70 -18.02
CA ASN A 464 73.19 -27.40 -18.89
C ASN A 464 74.33 -28.44 -18.80
N ILE A 465 74.15 -29.53 -18.05
CA ILE A 465 75.08 -30.66 -17.96
C ILE A 465 74.35 -31.93 -18.40
N ALA A 466 74.93 -32.68 -19.32
CA ALA A 466 74.38 -33.92 -19.87
C ALA A 466 75.29 -35.10 -19.52
N HIS A 467 74.71 -36.18 -19.00
CA HIS A 467 75.42 -37.45 -18.78
C HIS A 467 75.04 -38.48 -19.85
N SER A 468 73.79 -38.93 -19.86
CA SER A 468 73.27 -39.85 -20.89
C SER A 468 72.23 -39.18 -21.80
N ASN A 469 71.56 -38.15 -21.31
CA ASN A 469 70.47 -37.44 -21.96
C ASN A 469 70.52 -35.93 -21.68
N ILE A 470 69.85 -35.15 -22.54
CA ILE A 470 69.34 -33.80 -22.23
C ILE A 470 67.82 -33.80 -22.27
N THR A 471 67.20 -32.92 -21.48
CA THR A 471 65.75 -32.72 -21.49
C THR A 471 65.44 -31.29 -21.90
N ILE A 472 64.51 -31.14 -22.83
CA ILE A 472 64.08 -29.86 -23.40
C ILE A 472 62.61 -29.67 -23.08
N SER A 473 62.25 -28.54 -22.51
CA SER A 473 60.86 -28.10 -22.37
C SER A 473 60.49 -27.23 -23.55
N SER A 474 59.56 -27.67 -24.38
CA SER A 474 59.09 -26.94 -25.57
C SER A 474 57.64 -26.48 -25.39
N PRO A 475 57.31 -25.20 -25.70
CA PRO A 475 55.94 -24.70 -25.61
C PRO A 475 55.07 -25.04 -26.84
N GLY A 476 55.63 -25.70 -27.85
CA GLY A 476 54.96 -26.00 -29.11
C GLY A 476 55.84 -26.80 -30.07
N THR A 477 55.53 -26.72 -31.36
CA THR A 477 56.32 -27.39 -32.40
C THR A 477 57.50 -26.53 -32.82
N PHE A 478 58.72 -27.03 -32.61
CA PHE A 478 59.97 -26.39 -33.00
C PHE A 478 60.91 -27.42 -33.59
N SER A 479 61.68 -27.03 -34.59
CA SER A 479 62.84 -27.82 -35.00
C SER A 479 64.00 -27.58 -34.05
N TYR A 480 64.79 -28.62 -33.77
CA TYR A 480 66.04 -28.48 -33.03
C TYR A 480 67.21 -29.05 -33.83
N ALA A 481 68.40 -28.49 -33.61
CA ALA A 481 69.67 -29.02 -34.11
C ALA A 481 70.77 -28.82 -33.07
N ILE A 482 71.55 -29.87 -32.82
CA ILE A 482 72.67 -29.89 -31.88
C ILE A 482 73.98 -29.82 -32.67
N TYR A 483 74.87 -28.92 -32.27
CA TYR A 483 76.15 -28.65 -32.89
C TYR A 483 77.30 -28.85 -31.90
N GLU A 484 78.41 -29.41 -32.38
CA GLU A 484 79.71 -29.29 -31.72
C GLU A 484 80.23 -27.85 -31.82
N VAL A 485 81.22 -27.50 -30.99
CA VAL A 485 81.92 -26.19 -31.06
C VAL A 485 82.55 -25.94 -32.43
N SER A 486 82.92 -27.00 -33.16
CA SER A 486 83.42 -26.94 -34.54
C SER A 486 82.37 -26.54 -35.58
N GLY A 487 81.09 -26.45 -35.20
CA GLY A 487 79.96 -26.18 -36.09
C GLY A 487 79.36 -27.42 -36.75
N LYS A 488 79.93 -28.61 -36.52
CA LYS A 488 79.40 -29.87 -37.05
C LYS A 488 78.04 -30.20 -36.40
N THR A 489 77.04 -30.49 -37.23
CA THR A 489 75.71 -30.94 -36.75
C THR A 489 75.78 -32.40 -36.31
N ILE A 490 75.31 -32.68 -35.10
CA ILE A 490 75.35 -34.01 -34.47
C ILE A 490 73.99 -34.68 -34.50
N LYS A 491 72.93 -33.92 -34.24
CA LYS A 491 71.57 -34.44 -34.19
C LYS A 491 70.57 -33.34 -34.49
N GLN A 492 69.47 -33.69 -35.16
CA GLN A 492 68.38 -32.78 -35.45
C GLN A 492 67.04 -33.51 -35.32
N GLY A 493 65.97 -32.76 -35.08
CA GLY A 493 64.63 -33.32 -34.99
C GLY A 493 63.56 -32.26 -34.77
N GLN A 494 62.37 -32.72 -34.46
CA GLN A 494 61.23 -31.87 -34.12
C GLN A 494 60.87 -32.07 -32.64
N LEU A 495 60.52 -30.98 -31.99
CA LEU A 495 59.93 -30.92 -30.67
C LEU A 495 58.43 -30.76 -30.84
N THR A 496 57.67 -31.32 -29.91
CA THR A 496 56.24 -31.03 -29.72
C THR A 496 56.07 -30.36 -28.35
N ASN A 497 54.86 -29.87 -28.06
CA ASN A 497 54.57 -29.27 -26.76
C ASN A 497 54.82 -30.28 -25.62
N GLY A 498 55.63 -29.90 -24.63
CA GLY A 498 55.99 -30.74 -23.49
C GLY A 498 57.49 -30.97 -23.33
N LEU A 499 57.85 -31.99 -22.55
CA LEU A 499 59.25 -32.40 -22.31
C LEU A 499 59.69 -33.42 -23.35
N THR A 500 60.79 -33.12 -24.04
CA THR A 500 61.47 -34.06 -24.95
C THR A 500 62.82 -34.43 -24.37
N THR A 501 63.07 -35.72 -24.23
CA THR A 501 64.40 -36.23 -23.82
C THR A 501 65.18 -36.68 -25.04
N ILE A 502 66.40 -36.18 -25.20
CA ILE A 502 67.30 -36.59 -26.28
C ILE A 502 68.46 -37.36 -25.67
N ASN A 503 68.63 -38.61 -26.11
CA ASN A 503 69.81 -39.39 -25.74
C ASN A 503 71.07 -38.78 -26.39
N THR A 504 72.06 -38.50 -25.55
CA THR A 504 73.39 -37.94 -25.86
C THR A 504 74.51 -38.91 -25.50
N SER A 505 74.20 -40.18 -25.23
CA SER A 505 75.17 -41.20 -24.77
C SER A 505 76.23 -41.52 -25.83
N VAL A 506 75.90 -41.31 -27.11
CA VAL A 506 76.80 -41.50 -28.25
C VAL A 506 77.67 -40.26 -28.57
N MET A 507 77.49 -39.16 -27.83
CA MET A 507 78.24 -37.92 -28.00
C MET A 507 79.50 -37.93 -27.12
N THR A 508 80.62 -37.46 -27.65
CA THR A 508 81.87 -37.32 -26.89
C THR A 508 81.76 -36.22 -25.84
N SER A 509 82.52 -36.33 -24.75
CA SER A 509 82.54 -35.29 -23.70
C SER A 509 83.08 -33.97 -24.27
N GLY A 510 82.39 -32.87 -23.97
CA GLY A 510 82.65 -31.57 -24.59
C GLY A 510 81.47 -30.60 -24.53
N MET A 511 81.65 -29.40 -25.04
CA MET A 511 80.59 -28.38 -25.10
C MET A 511 79.80 -28.49 -26.41
N TYR A 512 78.48 -28.34 -26.32
CA TYR A 512 77.57 -28.37 -27.45
C TYR A 512 76.60 -27.19 -27.40
N PHE A 513 76.16 -26.76 -28.58
CA PHE A 513 75.09 -25.78 -28.73
C PHE A 513 73.86 -26.48 -29.28
N ILE A 514 72.69 -26.15 -28.75
CA ILE A 514 71.41 -26.59 -29.32
C ILE A 514 70.66 -25.37 -29.82
N ARG A 515 70.32 -25.39 -31.10
CA ARG A 515 69.51 -24.37 -31.74
C ARG A 515 68.08 -24.84 -31.85
N PHE A 516 67.12 -23.98 -31.52
CA PHE A 516 65.70 -24.17 -31.74
C PHE A 516 65.21 -23.21 -32.82
N ALA A 517 64.26 -23.62 -33.65
CA ALA A 517 63.68 -22.75 -34.68
C ALA A 517 62.21 -23.07 -34.97
N ASN A 518 61.40 -22.04 -35.22
CA ASN A 518 59.97 -22.15 -35.59
C ASN A 518 59.68 -21.73 -37.06
N GLY A 519 60.72 -21.63 -37.89
CA GLY A 519 60.63 -21.23 -39.30
C GLY A 519 60.88 -19.73 -39.55
N SER A 520 60.62 -18.86 -38.58
CA SER A 520 60.88 -17.41 -38.69
C SER A 520 61.97 -16.92 -37.73
N GLU A 521 62.15 -17.58 -36.58
CA GLU A 521 63.06 -17.17 -35.52
C GLU A 521 63.95 -18.35 -35.08
N GLN A 522 65.13 -18.04 -34.53
CA GLN A 522 66.09 -19.01 -34.02
C GLN A 522 66.56 -18.63 -32.62
N TRP A 523 66.70 -19.62 -31.75
CA TRP A 523 67.22 -19.49 -30.38
C TRP A 523 68.31 -20.51 -30.14
N VAL A 524 69.24 -20.22 -29.23
CA VAL A 524 70.36 -21.10 -28.92
C VAL A 524 70.53 -21.23 -27.42
N ASP A 525 70.61 -22.47 -26.95
CA ASP A 525 71.10 -22.83 -25.62
C ASP A 525 72.44 -23.58 -25.75
N LYS A 526 73.16 -23.73 -24.63
CA LYS A 526 74.40 -24.52 -24.54
C LYS A 526 74.32 -25.56 -23.43
N PHE A 527 74.99 -26.69 -23.64
CA PHE A 527 75.20 -27.69 -22.60
C PHE A 527 76.59 -28.34 -22.71
N VAL A 528 77.03 -28.95 -21.61
CA VAL A 528 78.30 -29.69 -21.52
C VAL A 528 77.99 -31.16 -21.34
N LYS A 529 78.51 -32.01 -22.23
CA LYS A 529 78.52 -33.46 -22.07
C LYS A 529 79.71 -33.84 -21.21
N GLN A 530 79.44 -34.48 -20.07
CA GLN A 530 80.47 -35.07 -19.21
C GLN A 530 80.60 -36.55 -19.50
#